data_AF-A0A139XCP3-F1
#
_entry.id   AF-A0A139XCP3-F1
#
_cell.length_a   1.000
_cell.length_b   1.000
_cell.length_c   1.000
_cell.angle_alpha   90.00
_cell.angle_beta   90.00
_cell.angle_gamma   90.00
#
_symmetry.space_group_name_H-M   'P 1'
#
loop_
_entity.id
_entity.type
_entity.pdbx_description
1 polymer ?
#
loop_
_entity_poly.entity_id
_entity_poly.type
_entity_poly.pdbx_seq_one_letter_code
_entity_poly.pdbx_strand_id
1 'polypeptide(L)'
;MARCKFYRWQTGLALGLALALIAFATSTFPDSQKTIAEVPPPVNQNSQKQSQSKTATASQVKFNRPPLSPRGAPGNRKGGGTRDGHKCSVLEINERLLALVPAVESEQAISHVWGLTVNASPTLWFYLPYLPKDIKTGKLELWDETDREPRNYQQIYQGTFTVAGTPGAIALNLPPTVKLEPDKNYHWYLSLDINCNGKNQSVDVNGWIQRATFNNTLAVQLQSVERNQVILYAENGIWYDALTQLAQLRRSHPQAENFITDWQKLLRDAGLEEFANKPIVPCCNLSSSP
;
A
#
# COMPACT_ATOMS: atom_id res chain seq x y z
N MET A 1 25.42 8.44 -52.06
CA MET A 1 26.89 8.51 -51.95
C MET A 1 27.19 8.95 -50.52
N ALA A 2 28.04 8.38 -49.67
CA ALA A 2 29.04 7.35 -49.82
C ALA A 2 29.04 6.48 -48.53
N ARG A 3 29.48 5.23 -48.70
CA ARG A 3 29.64 4.21 -47.66
C ARG A 3 30.93 4.46 -46.88
N CYS A 4 30.95 4.19 -45.58
CA CYS A 4 32.16 3.76 -44.87
C CYS A 4 31.89 2.42 -44.19
N LYS A 5 32.71 1.43 -44.53
CA LYS A 5 32.74 0.06 -44.00
C LYS A 5 34.03 -0.14 -43.19
N PHE A 6 34.01 -1.21 -42.38
CA PHE A 6 35.13 -1.96 -41.78
C PHE A 6 35.75 -1.35 -40.51
N TYR A 7 36.09 -2.12 -39.45
CA TYR A 7 36.84 -3.38 -39.50
C TYR A 7 36.56 -4.31 -38.28
N ARG A 8 36.52 -5.63 -38.53
CA ARG A 8 36.46 -6.75 -37.57
C ARG A 8 37.83 -7.01 -36.96
N TRP A 9 37.94 -7.30 -35.67
CA TRP A 9 39.01 -8.14 -35.11
C TRP A 9 38.41 -9.25 -34.24
N GLN A 10 38.51 -10.49 -34.74
CA GLN A 10 38.39 -11.73 -33.98
C GLN A 10 39.81 -12.31 -33.88
N THR A 11 40.21 -12.83 -32.71
CA THR A 11 40.77 -14.18 -32.49
C THR A 11 41.39 -14.27 -31.09
N GLY A 12 41.19 -15.40 -30.41
CA GLY A 12 41.91 -15.73 -29.18
C GLY A 12 41.34 -16.95 -28.46
N LEU A 13 41.46 -18.13 -29.07
CA LEU A 13 41.31 -19.43 -28.42
C LEU A 13 42.50 -19.68 -27.48
N ALA A 14 42.25 -20.16 -26.26
CA ALA A 14 43.25 -20.86 -25.46
C ALA A 14 42.61 -22.07 -24.76
N LEU A 15 42.99 -23.27 -25.23
CA LEU A 15 42.81 -24.55 -24.56
C LEU A 15 43.71 -24.61 -23.32
N GLY A 16 43.18 -25.14 -22.22
CA GLY A 16 43.95 -25.55 -21.04
C GLY A 16 43.34 -26.80 -20.43
N LEU A 17 43.76 -27.96 -20.93
CA LEU A 17 43.47 -29.30 -20.39
C LEU A 17 44.53 -29.63 -19.32
N ALA A 18 44.11 -30.00 -18.12
CA ALA A 18 44.98 -30.72 -17.17
C ALA A 18 44.15 -31.70 -16.32
N LEU A 19 44.44 -32.98 -16.52
CA LEU A 19 44.01 -34.17 -15.79
C LEU A 19 45.14 -34.57 -14.82
N ALA A 20 44.82 -34.91 -13.57
CA ALA A 20 45.49 -35.92 -12.71
C ALA A 20 44.84 -35.87 -11.31
N LEU A 21 44.01 -36.85 -10.90
CA LEU A 21 44.32 -38.18 -10.33
C LEU A 21 44.64 -38.20 -8.82
N ILE A 22 43.69 -38.76 -8.07
CA ILE A 22 43.80 -39.79 -7.01
C ILE A 22 44.54 -39.44 -5.70
N ALA A 23 43.82 -39.54 -4.57
CA ALA A 23 44.12 -40.51 -3.51
C ALA A 23 43.02 -40.57 -2.43
N PHE A 24 42.41 -41.75 -2.30
CA PHE A 24 41.68 -42.21 -1.13
C PHE A 24 42.66 -42.47 0.03
N ALA A 25 42.30 -42.11 1.26
CA ALA A 25 42.79 -42.80 2.45
C ALA A 25 41.73 -42.76 3.56
N THR A 26 41.50 -43.95 4.10
CA THR A 26 40.44 -44.37 5.01
C THR A 26 40.72 -44.05 6.48
N SER A 27 39.62 -43.92 7.22
CA SER A 27 39.41 -44.08 8.66
C SER A 27 40.52 -44.69 9.52
N THR A 28 40.74 -44.06 10.69
CA THR A 28 40.98 -44.77 11.95
C THR A 28 40.40 -43.98 13.13
N PHE A 29 39.41 -44.57 13.80
CA PHE A 29 39.04 -44.29 15.19
C PHE A 29 40.10 -44.91 16.12
N PRO A 30 40.32 -44.30 17.30
CA PRO A 30 40.22 -45.06 18.56
C PRO A 30 39.39 -44.26 19.58
N ASP A 31 38.30 -44.81 20.08
CA ASP A 31 38.20 -45.75 21.21
C ASP A 31 38.15 -45.06 22.58
N SER A 32 37.10 -45.40 23.31
CA SER A 32 36.71 -44.88 24.61
C SER A 32 37.71 -45.29 25.69
N GLN A 33 38.06 -44.33 26.55
CA GLN A 33 38.40 -44.66 27.93
C GLN A 33 37.48 -43.93 28.91
N LYS A 34 36.80 -44.78 29.69
CA LYS A 34 36.02 -44.48 30.88
C LYS A 34 36.86 -43.70 31.88
N THR A 35 36.35 -42.56 32.33
CA THR A 35 36.73 -41.99 33.62
C THR A 35 35.49 -41.98 34.50
N ILE A 36 35.57 -42.75 35.58
CA ILE A 36 34.62 -42.76 36.69
C ILE A 36 34.90 -41.49 37.49
N ALA A 37 33.92 -40.59 37.58
CA ALA A 37 33.97 -39.43 38.45
C ALA A 37 32.65 -39.36 39.25
N GLU A 38 32.75 -39.86 40.48
CA GLU A 38 32.25 -39.27 41.73
C GLU A 38 30.92 -38.51 41.70
N VAL A 39 29.93 -39.08 42.40
CA VAL A 39 28.62 -38.49 42.71
C VAL A 39 28.80 -37.42 43.78
N PRO A 40 28.48 -36.13 43.53
CA PRO A 40 28.39 -35.14 44.58
C PRO A 40 27.03 -35.20 45.32
N PRO A 41 26.98 -34.80 46.61
CA PRO A 41 25.78 -34.86 47.44
C PRO A 41 24.70 -33.86 47.02
N PRO A 42 23.44 -34.02 47.47
CA PRO A 42 22.32 -33.21 46.99
C PRO A 42 22.42 -31.77 47.51
N VAL A 43 22.77 -30.84 46.61
CA VAL A 43 22.66 -29.41 46.86
C VAL A 43 21.22 -28.99 46.58
N ASN A 44 20.52 -28.67 47.66
CA ASN A 44 19.21 -28.05 47.65
C ASN A 44 19.37 -26.59 47.21
N GLN A 45 19.13 -26.31 45.93
CA GLN A 45 18.97 -24.95 45.43
C GLN A 45 17.61 -24.79 44.80
N ASN A 46 16.69 -24.30 45.63
CA ASN A 46 15.64 -23.39 45.21
C ASN A 46 16.27 -22.29 44.36
N SER A 47 16.24 -22.47 43.05
CA SER A 47 16.37 -21.41 42.08
C SER A 47 15.18 -21.56 41.18
N GLN A 48 14.11 -20.86 41.56
CA GLN A 48 13.07 -20.47 40.63
C GLN A 48 13.79 -19.77 39.47
N LYS A 49 14.06 -20.51 38.39
CA LYS A 49 14.25 -19.92 37.07
C LYS A 49 12.92 -19.27 36.76
N GLN A 50 12.85 -17.99 37.13
CA GLN A 50 11.88 -17.06 36.62
C GLN A 50 12.14 -17.01 35.12
N SER A 51 11.48 -17.93 34.41
CA SER A 51 11.27 -17.83 32.98
C SER A 51 10.54 -16.52 32.80
N GLN A 52 11.29 -15.45 32.55
CA GLN A 52 10.76 -14.27 31.93
C GLN A 52 10.22 -14.74 30.59
N SER A 53 8.96 -15.17 30.60
CA SER A 53 8.12 -15.08 29.42
C SER A 53 8.22 -13.60 29.05
N LYS A 54 9.05 -13.28 28.06
CA LYS A 54 8.82 -12.10 27.25
C LYS A 54 7.40 -12.28 26.76
N THR A 55 6.46 -11.65 27.45
CA THR A 55 5.11 -11.45 26.96
C THR A 55 5.32 -10.81 25.61
N ALA A 56 5.15 -11.58 24.52
CA ALA A 56 5.16 -11.06 23.19
C ALA A 56 4.05 -10.02 23.18
N THR A 57 4.42 -8.75 23.34
CA THR A 57 3.48 -7.64 23.19
C THR A 57 2.91 -7.84 21.80
N ALA A 58 1.62 -8.16 21.71
CA ALA A 58 0.97 -8.40 20.44
C ALA A 58 1.29 -7.20 19.54
N SER A 59 2.04 -7.43 18.46
CA SER A 59 2.52 -6.36 17.59
C SER A 59 1.31 -5.53 17.15
N GLN A 60 1.36 -4.24 17.46
CA GLN A 60 0.31 -3.30 17.08
C GLN A 60 0.64 -2.74 15.70
N VAL A 61 -0.37 -2.50 14.86
CA VAL A 61 -0.18 -1.79 13.59
C VAL A 61 0.48 -0.43 13.86
N LYS A 62 1.53 -0.11 13.10
CA LYS A 62 2.19 1.20 13.11
C LYS A 62 2.53 1.55 11.68
N PHE A 63 2.01 2.67 11.18
CA PHE A 63 2.31 3.10 9.83
C PHE A 63 3.59 3.94 9.80
N ASN A 64 4.62 3.43 9.13
CA ASN A 64 5.84 4.17 8.85
C ASN A 64 5.70 4.83 7.49
N ARG A 65 5.42 6.14 7.48
CA ARG A 65 5.27 6.89 6.24
C ARG A 65 6.57 6.85 5.43
N PRO A 66 6.52 6.50 4.13
CA PRO A 66 7.70 6.54 3.29
C PRO A 66 8.17 8.01 3.10
N PRO A 67 9.47 8.24 2.80
CA PRO A 67 9.97 9.58 2.52
C PRO A 67 9.30 10.14 1.27
N LEU A 68 9.00 11.45 1.25
CA LEU A 68 8.34 12.08 0.10
C LEU A 68 8.97 11.61 -1.22
N SER A 69 8.12 11.32 -2.20
CA SER A 69 8.58 10.99 -3.55
C SER A 69 9.56 12.07 -4.03
N PRO A 70 10.65 11.73 -4.74
CA PRO A 70 11.61 12.72 -5.23
C PRO A 70 10.99 13.86 -6.06
N ARG A 71 9.77 13.64 -6.60
CA ARG A 71 8.99 14.64 -7.35
C ARG A 71 7.95 15.39 -6.50
N GLY A 72 8.01 15.28 -5.17
CA GLY A 72 7.08 15.92 -4.25
C GLY A 72 5.70 15.24 -4.18
N ALA A 73 5.14 14.71 -5.27
CA ALA A 73 3.78 14.16 -5.31
C ALA A 73 2.70 15.16 -4.81
N PRO A 74 2.64 16.38 -5.39
CA PRO A 74 1.61 17.36 -5.04
C PRO A 74 0.23 16.78 -5.38
N GLY A 75 -0.74 16.97 -4.48
CA GLY A 75 -2.11 16.54 -4.74
C GLY A 75 -3.12 17.25 -3.84
N ASN A 76 -4.39 16.98 -4.07
CA ASN A 76 -5.48 17.51 -3.25
C ASN A 76 -6.23 16.39 -2.52
N ARG A 77 -5.97 16.26 -1.22
CA ARG A 77 -6.61 15.20 -0.40
C ARG A 77 -8.07 15.50 -0.11
N LYS A 78 -8.47 16.78 -0.08
CA LYS A 78 -9.80 17.24 0.37
C LYS A 78 -10.52 17.97 -0.77
N GLY A 79 -11.72 17.50 -1.07
CA GLY A 79 -12.56 17.97 -2.17
C GLY A 79 -12.76 19.47 -2.16
N GLY A 80 -12.29 20.12 -3.22
CA GLY A 80 -12.63 21.50 -3.57
C GLY A 80 -13.88 21.52 -4.45
N GLY A 81 -14.70 22.57 -4.32
CA GLY A 81 -15.81 22.82 -5.26
C GLY A 81 -15.36 23.72 -6.40
N THR A 82 -15.99 23.57 -7.56
CA THR A 82 -15.81 24.48 -8.70
C THR A 82 -16.29 25.89 -8.32
N ARG A 83 -15.49 26.92 -8.63
CA ARG A 83 -15.82 28.33 -8.34
C ARG A 83 -16.59 28.96 -9.50
N ASP A 84 -17.77 28.43 -9.84
CA ASP A 84 -18.61 29.01 -10.90
C ASP A 84 -19.62 30.05 -10.36
N GLY A 85 -19.52 30.39 -9.07
CA GLY A 85 -20.36 31.40 -8.41
C GLY A 85 -21.76 30.91 -8.03
N HIS A 86 -22.10 29.64 -8.27
CA HIS A 86 -23.42 29.10 -7.94
C HIS A 86 -23.41 28.38 -6.58
N LYS A 87 -24.36 28.74 -5.71
CA LYS A 87 -24.57 28.04 -4.45
C LYS A 87 -25.20 26.68 -4.72
N CYS A 88 -24.58 25.62 -4.19
CA CYS A 88 -25.13 24.28 -4.19
C CYS A 88 -25.24 23.79 -2.75
N SER A 89 -26.47 23.66 -2.24
CA SER A 89 -26.73 23.28 -0.85
C SER A 89 -26.15 21.90 -0.49
N VAL A 90 -26.06 20.98 -1.45
CA VAL A 90 -25.41 19.66 -1.28
C VAL A 90 -23.92 19.82 -0.90
N LEU A 91 -23.26 20.87 -1.38
CA LEU A 91 -21.86 21.18 -1.11
C LEU A 91 -21.66 22.08 0.11
N GLU A 92 -22.74 22.61 0.69
CA GLU A 92 -22.76 23.45 1.90
C GLU A 92 -22.85 22.61 3.18
N ILE A 93 -22.14 21.48 3.21
CA ILE A 93 -22.01 20.60 4.38
C ILE A 93 -20.61 20.72 5.00
N ASN A 94 -20.51 20.37 6.29
CA ASN A 94 -19.25 20.47 7.05
C ASN A 94 -18.17 19.49 6.59
N GLU A 95 -18.59 18.36 6.00
CA GLU A 95 -17.70 17.32 5.51
C GLU A 95 -17.48 17.45 4.01
N ARG A 96 -16.33 16.98 3.52
CA ARG A 96 -15.96 17.07 2.10
C ARG A 96 -15.55 15.70 1.57
N LEU A 97 -15.65 15.52 0.26
CA LEU A 97 -14.98 14.42 -0.42
C LEU A 97 -13.53 14.35 0.06
N LEU A 98 -13.02 13.17 0.39
CA LEU A 98 -11.66 13.04 0.88
C LEU A 98 -11.02 11.75 0.40
N ALA A 99 -9.76 11.82 -0.02
CA ALA A 99 -8.96 10.63 -0.28
C ALA A 99 -8.40 10.07 1.03
N LEU A 100 -8.65 8.79 1.30
CA LEU A 100 -8.13 8.08 2.47
C LEU A 100 -6.68 7.65 2.19
N VAL A 101 -5.83 8.65 1.98
CA VAL A 101 -4.41 8.54 1.64
C VAL A 101 -3.61 9.44 2.59
N PRO A 102 -2.40 9.05 3.02
CA PRO A 102 -1.56 9.90 3.83
C PRO A 102 -1.26 11.19 3.08
N ALA A 103 -1.26 12.30 3.82
CA ALA A 103 -0.82 13.58 3.29
C ALA A 103 0.22 14.21 4.20
N VAL A 104 1.14 14.97 3.58
CA VAL A 104 2.09 15.83 4.27
C VAL A 104 1.92 17.23 3.70
N GLU A 105 1.79 18.22 4.57
CA GLU A 105 1.84 19.62 4.17
C GLU A 105 3.30 20.09 4.27
N SER A 106 3.82 20.70 3.21
CA SER A 106 5.13 21.37 3.24
C SER A 106 4.98 22.85 3.61
N GLU A 107 6.10 23.52 3.90
CA GLU A 107 6.14 24.92 4.32
C GLU A 107 5.49 25.90 3.33
N GLN A 108 5.27 25.47 2.08
CA GLN A 108 4.66 26.26 1.00
C GLN A 108 3.15 25.99 0.86
N ALA A 109 2.51 25.37 1.86
CA ALA A 109 1.12 24.91 1.82
C ALA A 109 0.82 23.96 0.65
N ILE A 110 1.84 23.29 0.12
CA ILE A 110 1.66 22.22 -0.88
C ILE A 110 1.31 20.95 -0.12
N SER A 111 0.14 20.39 -0.43
CA SER A 111 -0.26 19.08 0.09
C SER A 111 0.33 17.97 -0.78
N HIS A 112 1.02 17.04 -0.14
CA HIS A 112 1.67 15.90 -0.77
C HIS A 112 0.87 14.64 -0.47
N VAL A 113 0.06 14.18 -1.42
CA VAL A 113 -0.93 13.12 -1.23
C VAL A 113 -0.46 11.89 -1.97
N TRP A 114 0.07 10.89 -1.26
CA TRP A 114 0.64 9.74 -1.92
C TRP A 114 0.76 8.51 -1.01
N GLY A 115 0.96 7.36 -1.64
CA GLY A 115 1.23 6.11 -0.93
C GLY A 115 1.85 5.05 -1.83
N LEU A 116 2.33 3.99 -1.19
CA LEU A 116 2.89 2.82 -1.87
C LEU A 116 1.87 1.68 -1.92
N THR A 117 1.95 0.90 -2.99
CA THR A 117 1.26 -0.38 -3.12
C THR A 117 2.24 -1.47 -3.58
N VAL A 118 1.93 -2.73 -3.30
CA VAL A 118 2.64 -3.87 -3.90
C VAL A 118 1.80 -4.57 -4.97
N ASN A 119 0.49 -4.34 -4.96
CA ASN A 119 -0.44 -4.89 -5.92
C ASN A 119 -0.29 -4.21 -7.29
N ALA A 120 -0.31 -5.01 -8.36
CA ALA A 120 -0.31 -4.49 -9.73
C ALA A 120 -1.63 -3.80 -10.09
N SER A 121 -2.74 -4.19 -9.49
CA SER A 121 -4.07 -3.60 -9.71
C SER A 121 -4.66 -3.21 -8.35
N PRO A 122 -4.20 -2.08 -7.77
CA PRO A 122 -4.54 -1.70 -6.40
C PRO A 122 -5.99 -1.24 -6.23
N THR A 123 -6.38 -1.12 -4.96
CA THR A 123 -7.64 -0.52 -4.54
C THR A 123 -7.38 0.88 -3.99
N LEU A 124 -8.14 1.85 -4.48
CA LEU A 124 -8.12 3.25 -4.02
C LEU A 124 -9.28 3.48 -3.04
N TRP A 125 -9.05 4.31 -2.02
CA TRP A 125 -9.99 4.52 -0.91
C TRP A 125 -10.35 5.98 -0.74
N PHE A 126 -11.65 6.24 -0.57
CA PHE A 126 -12.20 7.59 -0.48
C PHE A 126 -13.32 7.64 0.55
N TYR A 127 -13.52 8.81 1.16
CA TYR A 127 -14.70 9.12 1.96
C TYR A 127 -15.63 10.03 1.16
N LEU A 128 -16.88 9.59 1.01
CA LEU A 128 -17.93 10.36 0.34
C LEU A 128 -18.95 10.82 1.39
N PRO A 129 -19.11 12.14 1.60
CA PRO A 129 -20.07 12.67 2.56
C PRO A 129 -21.49 12.86 2.01
N TYR A 130 -21.69 12.69 0.69
CA TYR A 130 -22.94 13.02 0.02
C TYR A 130 -23.90 11.83 -0.08
N LEU A 131 -25.20 12.09 -0.16
CA LEU A 131 -26.20 11.04 -0.39
C LEU A 131 -26.15 10.56 -1.84
N PRO A 132 -26.50 9.29 -2.12
CA PRO A 132 -26.46 8.74 -3.47
C PRO A 132 -27.27 9.54 -4.49
N LYS A 133 -28.46 10.01 -4.10
CA LYS A 133 -29.36 10.82 -4.95
C LYS A 133 -28.76 12.17 -5.38
N ASP A 134 -27.76 12.65 -4.65
CA ASP A 134 -27.12 13.94 -4.90
C ASP A 134 -25.88 13.80 -5.78
N ILE A 135 -25.43 12.57 -6.06
CA ILE A 135 -24.31 12.27 -6.95
C ILE A 135 -24.87 11.70 -8.25
N LYS A 136 -24.60 12.38 -9.37
CA LYS A 136 -24.99 11.90 -10.70
C LYS A 136 -24.09 10.75 -11.13
N THR A 137 -22.78 11.00 -11.11
CA THR A 137 -21.76 10.06 -11.59
C THR A 137 -20.46 10.35 -10.85
N GLY A 138 -19.72 9.30 -10.49
CA GLY A 138 -18.32 9.41 -10.12
C GLY A 138 -17.42 9.02 -11.28
N LYS A 139 -16.28 9.67 -11.42
CA LYS A 139 -15.25 9.38 -12.44
C LYS A 139 -13.90 9.16 -11.77
N LEU A 140 -13.21 8.10 -12.18
CA LEU A 140 -11.84 7.79 -11.78
C LEU A 140 -10.95 7.79 -13.02
N GLU A 141 -9.86 8.54 -12.96
CA GLU A 141 -8.82 8.58 -13.97
C GLU A 141 -7.49 8.18 -13.36
N LEU A 142 -6.62 7.57 -14.18
CA LEU A 142 -5.25 7.27 -13.80
C LEU A 142 -4.31 7.62 -14.94
N TRP A 143 -3.26 8.35 -14.61
CA TRP A 143 -2.27 8.86 -15.53
C TRP A 143 -0.88 8.32 -15.18
N ASP A 144 -0.15 7.85 -16.20
CA ASP A 144 1.28 7.66 -16.14
C ASP A 144 1.97 9.01 -16.42
N GLU A 145 2.45 9.64 -15.36
CA GLU A 145 3.23 10.88 -15.39
C GLU A 145 4.71 10.59 -15.06
N THR A 146 5.23 9.44 -15.50
CA THR A 146 6.62 9.07 -15.23
C THR A 146 7.63 9.84 -16.06
N ASP A 147 7.25 10.24 -17.28
CA ASP A 147 8.05 11.12 -18.11
C ASP A 147 8.29 12.47 -17.41
N ARG A 148 9.38 13.16 -17.74
CA ARG A 148 9.63 14.52 -17.24
C ARG A 148 8.91 15.58 -18.06
N GLU A 149 8.57 15.27 -19.31
CA GLU A 149 7.87 16.17 -20.21
C GLU A 149 6.35 15.94 -20.08
N PRO A 150 5.57 16.93 -19.60
CA PRO A 150 4.12 16.78 -19.41
C PRO A 150 3.34 16.38 -20.66
N ARG A 151 3.87 16.68 -21.85
CA ARG A 151 3.24 16.29 -23.13
C ARG A 151 3.25 14.79 -23.38
N ASN A 152 4.10 14.05 -22.68
CA ASN A 152 4.23 12.60 -22.81
C ASN A 152 3.41 11.85 -21.74
N TYR A 153 2.66 12.54 -20.90
CA TYR A 153 1.80 11.91 -19.91
C TYR A 153 0.70 11.11 -20.59
N GLN A 154 0.47 9.89 -20.11
CA GLN A 154 -0.48 8.97 -20.73
C GLN A 154 -1.61 8.65 -19.77
N GLN A 155 -2.85 8.88 -20.20
CA GLN A 155 -4.01 8.39 -19.47
C GLN A 155 -4.11 6.88 -19.69
N ILE A 156 -3.83 6.11 -18.63
CA ILE A 156 -3.85 4.64 -18.68
C ILE A 156 -5.18 4.06 -18.23
N TYR A 157 -6.05 4.88 -17.62
CA TYR A 157 -7.39 4.46 -17.22
C TYR A 157 -8.37 5.63 -17.15
N GLN A 158 -9.61 5.35 -17.56
CA GLN A 158 -10.79 6.16 -17.31
C GLN A 158 -11.99 5.25 -17.04
N GLY A 159 -12.69 5.48 -15.94
CA GLY A 159 -13.94 4.78 -15.67
C GLY A 159 -14.91 5.63 -14.88
N THR A 160 -16.18 5.27 -14.97
CA THR A 160 -17.26 5.88 -14.21
C THR A 160 -17.89 4.89 -13.24
N PHE A 161 -18.55 5.40 -12.22
CA PHE A 161 -19.29 4.60 -11.25
C PHE A 161 -20.48 5.36 -10.68
N THR A 162 -21.45 4.59 -10.20
CA THR A 162 -22.61 5.09 -9.45
C THR A 162 -22.50 4.66 -8.00
N VAL A 163 -22.91 5.52 -7.08
CA VAL A 163 -22.90 5.24 -5.64
C VAL A 163 -24.28 4.78 -5.17
N ALA A 164 -24.31 3.90 -4.15
CA ALA A 164 -25.56 3.42 -3.56
C ALA A 164 -25.57 3.42 -2.03
N GLY A 165 -24.40 3.35 -1.38
CA GLY A 165 -24.28 3.16 0.07
C GLY A 165 -23.76 4.36 0.86
N THR A 166 -23.65 5.55 0.29
CA THR A 166 -23.05 6.73 0.96
C THR A 166 -24.06 7.47 1.86
N PRO A 167 -23.63 8.23 2.90
CA PRO A 167 -22.26 8.65 3.22
C PRO A 167 -21.39 7.54 3.82
N GLY A 168 -20.09 7.51 3.49
CA GLY A 168 -19.17 6.49 4.01
C GLY A 168 -17.86 6.37 3.25
N ALA A 169 -16.97 5.52 3.77
CA ALA A 169 -15.74 5.12 3.11
C ALA A 169 -16.02 4.07 2.03
N ILE A 170 -15.51 4.31 0.83
CA ILE A 170 -15.67 3.47 -0.34
C ILE A 170 -14.32 2.96 -0.83
N ALA A 171 -14.36 1.81 -1.50
CA ALA A 171 -13.23 1.21 -2.19
C ALA A 171 -13.50 1.19 -3.70
N LEU A 172 -12.52 1.61 -4.49
CA LEU A 172 -12.54 1.52 -5.95
C LEU A 172 -11.38 0.65 -6.40
N ASN A 173 -11.68 -0.55 -6.89
CA ASN A 173 -10.68 -1.49 -7.37
C ASN A 173 -10.34 -1.17 -8.82
N LEU A 174 -9.07 -0.92 -9.13
CA LEU A 174 -8.66 -0.84 -10.53
C LEU A 174 -8.94 -2.19 -11.22
N PRO A 175 -9.41 -2.18 -12.48
CA PRO A 175 -9.70 -3.41 -13.20
C PRO A 175 -8.39 -4.18 -13.47
N PRO A 176 -8.41 -5.53 -13.49
CA PRO A 176 -7.20 -6.34 -13.71
C PRO A 176 -6.45 -6.08 -15.02
N THR A 177 -7.10 -5.41 -15.98
CA THR A 177 -6.53 -4.96 -17.25
C THR A 177 -5.57 -3.78 -17.09
N VAL A 178 -5.71 -2.99 -16.03
CA VAL A 178 -4.83 -1.87 -15.69
C VAL A 178 -3.80 -2.37 -14.68
N LYS A 179 -2.53 -2.45 -15.11
CA LYS A 179 -1.44 -2.96 -14.27
C LYS A 179 -0.37 -1.90 -14.09
N LEU A 180 -0.13 -1.54 -12.84
CA LEU A 180 0.95 -0.63 -12.46
C LEU A 180 2.29 -1.36 -12.58
N GLU A 181 3.24 -0.71 -13.23
CA GLU A 181 4.62 -1.18 -13.29
C GLU A 181 5.34 -0.85 -11.99
N PRO A 182 6.27 -1.71 -11.53
CA PRO A 182 7.09 -1.41 -10.37
C PRO A 182 7.89 -0.11 -10.56
N ASP A 183 8.05 0.61 -9.45
CA ASP A 183 8.82 1.85 -9.29
C ASP A 183 8.33 3.04 -10.14
N LYS A 184 7.24 2.87 -10.89
CA LYS A 184 6.55 3.96 -11.60
C LYS A 184 5.53 4.65 -10.69
N ASN A 185 5.50 5.98 -10.77
CA ASN A 185 4.50 6.82 -10.10
C ASN A 185 3.34 7.09 -11.06
N TYR A 186 2.12 6.87 -10.58
CA TYR A 186 0.89 7.16 -11.30
C TYR A 186 0.08 8.19 -10.52
N HIS A 187 -0.61 9.07 -11.25
CA HIS A 187 -1.45 10.11 -10.70
C HIS A 187 -2.92 9.72 -10.89
N TRP A 188 -3.65 9.54 -9.80
CA TRP A 188 -5.08 9.29 -9.86
C TRP A 188 -5.87 10.56 -9.59
N TYR A 189 -7.02 10.67 -10.26
CA TYR A 189 -7.99 11.74 -10.07
C TYR A 189 -9.36 11.12 -9.85
N LEU A 190 -10.04 11.55 -8.79
CA LEU A 190 -11.43 11.20 -8.53
C LEU A 190 -12.27 12.46 -8.57
N SER A 191 -13.30 12.48 -9.42
CA SER A 191 -14.29 13.56 -9.45
C SER A 191 -15.71 13.01 -9.26
N LEU A 192 -16.56 13.80 -8.62
CA LEU A 192 -17.99 13.52 -8.47
C LEU A 192 -18.79 14.64 -9.12
N ASP A 193 -19.66 14.27 -10.06
CA ASP A 193 -20.66 15.17 -10.61
C ASP A 193 -21.84 15.25 -9.64
N ILE A 194 -22.05 16.41 -9.04
CA ILE A 194 -23.06 16.66 -8.02
C ILE A 194 -24.31 17.28 -8.65
N ASN A 195 -25.47 16.79 -8.21
CA ASN A 195 -26.76 17.30 -8.60
C ASN A 195 -27.14 18.55 -7.80
N CYS A 196 -26.95 19.71 -8.40
CA CYS A 196 -27.25 21.00 -7.79
C CYS A 196 -28.47 21.64 -8.46
N ASN A 197 -29.65 21.00 -8.32
CA ASN A 197 -30.94 21.51 -8.81
C ASN A 197 -30.88 22.02 -10.28
N GLY A 198 -30.38 21.18 -11.18
CA GLY A 198 -30.29 21.50 -12.62
C GLY A 198 -28.97 22.13 -13.07
N LYS A 199 -28.07 22.48 -12.15
CA LYS A 199 -26.67 22.84 -12.46
C LYS A 199 -25.72 21.70 -12.14
N ASN A 200 -24.70 21.53 -12.97
CA ASN A 200 -23.62 20.56 -12.73
C ASN A 200 -22.53 21.25 -11.92
N GLN A 201 -22.23 20.70 -10.74
CA GLN A 201 -21.04 21.05 -9.97
C GLN A 201 -20.15 19.82 -9.91
N SER A 202 -18.84 20.00 -9.96
CA SER A 202 -17.89 18.92 -9.70
C SER A 202 -17.11 19.22 -8.42
N VAL A 203 -16.87 18.17 -7.65
CA VAL A 203 -15.87 18.12 -6.58
C VAL A 203 -14.85 17.05 -6.89
N ASP A 204 -13.58 17.33 -6.62
CA ASP A 204 -12.49 16.41 -6.96
C ASP A 204 -11.41 16.32 -5.89
N VAL A 205 -10.77 15.15 -5.86
CA VAL A 205 -9.55 14.86 -5.10
C VAL A 205 -8.56 14.14 -6.00
N ASN A 206 -7.28 14.29 -5.74
CA ASN A 206 -6.22 13.65 -6.51
C ASN A 206 -5.01 13.34 -5.64
N GLY A 207 -4.17 12.45 -6.14
CA GLY A 207 -2.95 12.06 -5.46
C GLY A 207 -2.22 10.94 -6.20
N TRP A 208 -1.16 10.45 -5.57
CA TRP A 208 -0.19 9.60 -6.24
C TRP A 208 -0.16 8.20 -5.68
N ILE A 209 0.16 7.25 -6.55
CA ILE A 209 0.38 5.85 -6.20
C ILE A 209 1.64 5.36 -6.89
N GLN A 210 2.51 4.68 -6.15
CA GLN A 210 3.67 4.00 -6.70
C GLN A 210 3.61 2.53 -6.34
N ARG A 211 3.86 1.66 -7.32
CA ARG A 211 4.00 0.23 -7.04
C ARG A 211 5.43 -0.06 -6.62
N ALA A 212 5.65 -0.42 -5.36
CA ALA A 212 6.98 -0.80 -4.88
C ALA A 212 7.33 -2.24 -5.27
N THR A 213 8.60 -2.50 -5.60
CA THR A 213 9.13 -3.86 -5.57
C THR A 213 9.27 -4.32 -4.12
N PHE A 214 8.47 -5.30 -3.70
CA PHE A 214 8.47 -5.79 -2.32
C PHE A 214 8.72 -7.29 -2.28
N ASN A 215 9.89 -7.67 -1.76
CA ASN A 215 10.25 -9.06 -1.54
C ASN A 215 9.84 -9.47 -0.13
N ASN A 216 8.70 -10.15 -0.01
CA ASN A 216 8.21 -10.62 1.28
C ASN A 216 8.69 -12.06 1.57
N THR A 217 9.70 -12.22 2.41
CA THR A 217 10.13 -13.54 2.93
C THR A 217 9.58 -13.86 4.33
N LEU A 218 8.63 -13.07 4.85
CA LEU A 218 8.12 -13.26 6.21
C LEU A 218 6.78 -14.00 6.18
N ALA A 219 6.87 -15.34 6.07
CA ALA A 219 5.81 -16.23 6.53
C ALA A 219 6.08 -16.56 8.02
N VAL A 220 5.40 -15.87 8.94
CA VAL A 220 5.42 -16.24 10.37
C VAL A 220 4.02 -16.64 10.82
N GLN A 221 3.97 -17.79 11.48
CA GLN A 221 2.78 -18.50 11.92
C GLN A 221 2.14 -17.87 13.18
N LEU A 222 0.80 -17.83 13.13
CA LEU A 222 -0.20 -17.65 14.20
C LEU A 222 -0.45 -16.22 14.72
N GLN A 223 -1.49 -15.54 14.21
CA GLN A 223 -2.87 -15.54 14.78
C GLN A 223 -3.90 -14.92 13.82
N SER A 224 -3.46 -14.24 12.77
CA SER A 224 -3.94 -14.53 11.40
C SER A 224 -2.87 -14.04 10.43
N VAL A 225 -2.56 -14.84 9.41
CA VAL A 225 -1.59 -14.46 8.35
C VAL A 225 -1.94 -13.08 7.79
N GLU A 226 -3.23 -12.78 7.72
CA GLU A 226 -3.79 -11.52 7.21
C GLU A 226 -3.50 -10.31 8.11
N ARG A 227 -3.68 -10.41 9.44
CA ARG A 227 -3.36 -9.28 10.34
C ARG A 227 -1.86 -8.99 10.35
N ASN A 228 -1.04 -10.03 10.34
CA ASN A 228 0.42 -9.86 10.28
C ASN A 228 0.85 -9.22 8.96
N GLN A 229 0.17 -9.52 7.86
CA GLN A 229 0.40 -8.88 6.56
C GLN A 229 0.03 -7.39 6.58
N VAL A 230 -1.08 -7.00 7.23
CA VAL A 230 -1.41 -5.58 7.48
C VAL A 230 -0.29 -4.86 8.23
N ILE A 231 0.20 -5.46 9.33
CA ILE A 231 1.29 -4.89 10.13
C ILE A 231 2.54 -4.73 9.27
N LEU A 232 2.93 -5.77 8.54
CA LEU A 232 4.08 -5.75 7.64
C LEU A 232 3.98 -4.64 6.59
N TYR A 233 2.82 -4.51 5.93
CA TYR A 233 2.59 -3.46 4.94
C TYR A 233 2.68 -2.07 5.58
N ALA A 234 2.03 -1.86 6.72
CA ALA A 234 2.06 -0.58 7.41
C ALA A 234 3.47 -0.17 7.85
N GLU A 235 4.24 -1.11 8.41
CA GLU A 235 5.61 -0.87 8.87
C GLU A 235 6.59 -0.60 7.73
N ASN A 236 6.28 -1.06 6.50
CA ASN A 236 7.06 -0.80 5.29
C ASN A 236 6.50 0.35 4.43
N GLY A 237 5.52 1.11 4.94
CA GLY A 237 4.95 2.26 4.24
C GLY A 237 4.02 1.91 3.07
N ILE A 238 3.65 0.64 2.92
CA ILE A 238 2.72 0.14 1.89
C ILE A 238 1.28 0.44 2.32
N TRP A 239 0.86 1.66 2.04
CA TRP A 239 -0.43 2.19 2.50
C TRP A 239 -1.64 1.48 1.90
N TYR A 240 -1.71 1.40 0.56
CA TYR A 240 -2.94 0.99 -0.12
C TYR A 240 -3.31 -0.46 0.22
N ASP A 241 -2.32 -1.35 0.29
CA ASP A 241 -2.54 -2.75 0.65
C ASP A 241 -2.89 -2.91 2.14
N ALA A 242 -2.19 -2.20 3.05
CA ALA A 242 -2.50 -2.22 4.48
C ALA A 242 -3.94 -1.78 4.77
N LEU A 243 -4.34 -0.63 4.20
CA LEU A 243 -5.70 -0.09 4.38
C LEU A 243 -6.76 -1.04 3.80
N THR A 244 -6.51 -1.57 2.59
CA THR A 244 -7.45 -2.48 1.92
C THR A 244 -7.67 -3.75 2.71
N GLN A 245 -6.59 -4.41 3.12
CA GLN A 245 -6.67 -5.67 3.84
C GLN A 245 -7.30 -5.48 5.23
N LEU A 246 -6.95 -4.40 5.94
CA LEU A 246 -7.56 -4.11 7.24
C LEU A 246 -9.04 -3.75 7.13
N ALA A 247 -9.44 -3.03 6.09
CA ALA A 247 -10.84 -2.75 5.81
C ALA A 247 -11.64 -4.04 5.54
N GLN A 248 -11.05 -5.01 4.82
CA GLN A 248 -11.66 -6.33 4.58
C GLN A 248 -11.81 -7.13 5.88
N LEU A 249 -10.77 -7.15 6.72
CA LEU A 249 -10.82 -7.77 8.05
C LEU A 249 -11.91 -7.15 8.93
N ARG A 250 -12.04 -5.82 8.93
CA ARG A 250 -13.13 -5.13 9.65
C ARG A 250 -14.52 -5.47 9.12
N ARG A 251 -14.70 -5.56 7.80
CA ARG A 251 -16.01 -5.93 7.22
C ARG A 251 -16.42 -7.36 7.55
N SER A 252 -15.46 -8.27 7.51
CA SER A 252 -15.68 -9.70 7.80
C SER A 252 -15.84 -9.99 9.30
N HIS A 253 -15.23 -9.17 10.16
CA HIS A 253 -15.25 -9.32 11.62
C HIS A 253 -15.59 -7.99 12.32
N PRO A 254 -16.83 -7.48 12.19
CA PRO A 254 -17.19 -6.13 12.63
C PRO A 254 -17.14 -5.91 14.15
N GLN A 255 -17.15 -6.98 14.95
CA GLN A 255 -17.10 -6.93 16.43
C GLN A 255 -15.71 -7.28 16.99
N ALA A 256 -14.71 -7.50 16.13
CA ALA A 256 -13.37 -7.88 16.57
C ALA A 256 -12.57 -6.63 16.98
N GLU A 257 -12.42 -6.44 18.29
CA GLU A 257 -11.77 -5.27 18.91
C GLU A 257 -10.35 -5.00 18.39
N ASN A 258 -9.59 -6.04 18.07
CA ASN A 258 -8.25 -5.91 17.52
C ASN A 258 -8.25 -5.19 16.15
N PHE A 259 -9.19 -5.52 15.25
CA PHE A 259 -9.28 -4.85 13.94
C PHE A 259 -9.85 -3.43 14.05
N ILE A 260 -10.73 -3.18 15.02
CA ILE A 260 -11.23 -1.84 15.32
C ILE A 260 -10.05 -0.95 15.77
N THR A 261 -9.27 -1.44 16.72
CA THR A 261 -8.10 -0.74 17.28
C THR A 261 -7.03 -0.51 16.21
N ASP A 262 -6.68 -1.54 15.43
CA ASP A 262 -5.68 -1.45 14.37
C ASP A 262 -6.07 -0.40 13.32
N TRP A 263 -7.36 -0.31 12.97
CA TRP A 263 -7.85 0.65 11.98
C TRP A 263 -7.82 2.08 12.48
N GLN A 264 -8.25 2.30 13.72
CA GLN A 264 -8.16 3.61 14.36
C GLN A 264 -6.70 4.07 14.42
N LYS A 265 -5.77 3.16 14.74
CA LYS A 265 -4.35 3.47 14.80
C LYS A 265 -3.75 3.74 13.41
N LEU A 266 -4.04 2.90 12.43
CA LEU A 266 -3.57 3.07 11.05
C LEU A 266 -4.00 4.42 10.46
N LEU A 267 -5.27 4.79 10.64
CA LEU A 267 -5.79 6.08 10.17
C LEU A 267 -5.23 7.25 10.98
N ARG A 268 -5.06 7.11 12.30
CA ARG A 268 -4.41 8.14 13.14
C ARG A 268 -3.00 8.45 12.66
N ASP A 269 -2.18 7.43 12.42
CA ASP A 269 -0.79 7.60 11.92
C ASP A 269 -0.74 8.31 10.55
N ALA A 270 -1.81 8.20 9.76
CA ALA A 270 -1.99 8.89 8.48
C ALA A 270 -2.69 10.26 8.58
N GLY A 271 -3.03 10.74 9.79
CA GLY A 271 -3.78 11.98 9.99
C GLY A 271 -5.21 11.91 9.44
N LEU A 272 -5.86 10.77 9.62
CA LEU A 272 -7.22 10.43 9.17
C LEU A 272 -8.13 9.97 10.33
N GLU A 273 -7.77 10.32 11.57
CA GLU A 273 -8.50 9.91 12.78
C GLU A 273 -10.00 10.21 12.72
N GLU A 274 -10.39 11.36 12.17
CA GLU A 274 -11.80 11.77 12.04
C GLU A 274 -12.66 10.81 11.20
N PHE A 275 -12.01 10.01 10.33
CA PHE A 275 -12.67 9.03 9.49
C PHE A 275 -12.71 7.62 10.10
N ALA A 276 -12.06 7.40 11.26
CA ALA A 276 -11.89 6.06 11.82
C ALA A 276 -13.19 5.40 12.28
N ASN A 277 -14.19 6.19 12.63
CA ASN A 277 -15.51 5.72 13.05
C ASN A 277 -16.57 5.87 11.95
N LYS A 278 -16.19 6.30 10.74
CA LYS A 278 -17.10 6.38 9.60
C LYS A 278 -17.38 4.98 9.05
N PRO A 279 -18.60 4.72 8.53
CA PRO A 279 -18.93 3.40 8.01
C PRO A 279 -18.13 3.10 6.75
N ILE A 280 -17.70 1.85 6.61
CA ILE A 280 -17.18 1.32 5.33
C ILE A 280 -18.39 0.74 4.59
N VAL A 281 -18.73 1.32 3.46
CA VAL A 281 -19.98 1.03 2.76
C VAL A 281 -19.71 0.24 1.48
N PRO A 282 -20.58 -0.71 1.11
CA PRO A 282 -20.50 -1.36 -0.19
C PRO A 282 -20.61 -0.30 -1.29
N CYS A 283 -19.66 -0.29 -2.21
CA CYS A 283 -19.66 0.65 -3.32
C CYS A 283 -19.03 0.01 -4.55
N CYS A 284 -19.78 0.22 -5.63
CA CYS A 284 -19.31 0.67 -6.92
C CYS A 284 -18.48 -0.31 -7.74
N ASN A 285 -19.13 -0.84 -8.78
CA ASN A 285 -18.43 -1.44 -9.90
C ASN A 285 -17.99 -0.32 -10.84
N LEU A 286 -16.68 -0.17 -11.00
CA LEU A 286 -16.12 0.72 -12.01
C LEU A 286 -16.46 0.17 -13.39
N SER A 287 -17.08 1.01 -14.23
CA SER A 287 -17.28 0.71 -15.64
C SER A 287 -16.23 1.48 -16.43
N SER A 288 -15.36 0.77 -17.16
CA SER A 288 -14.41 1.41 -18.08
C SER A 288 -15.19 2.22 -19.11
N SER A 289 -14.78 3.47 -19.32
CA SER A 289 -15.31 4.23 -20.47
C SER A 289 -14.83 3.55 -21.76
N PRO A 290 -15.69 3.41 -22.78
CA PRO A 290 -15.23 3.06 -24.12
C PRO A 290 -14.26 4.11 -24.67
#